data_AF-A0AAW0TSX9-F1
#
_entry.id   AF-A0AAW0TSX9-F1
#
_cell.length_a   1.000
_cell.length_b   1.000
_cell.length_c   1.000
_cell.angle_alpha   90.00
_cell.angle_beta   90.00
_cell.angle_gamma   90.00
#
_symmetry.space_group_name_H-M   'P 1'
#
loop_
_entity.id
_entity.type
_entity.pdbx_description
1 polymer ?
#
loop_
_entity_poly.entity_id
_entity_poly.type
_entity_poly.pdbx_seq_one_letter_code
_entity_poly.pdbx_strand_id
1 'polypeptide(L)'
;MGRHSRLTPDHSPSHLNRSAGATPSRYWHAASSYATLHSSKKIPQWSIDRILDTFSSPDFEIELASPVNLFLKTLFLTALASGNRASELSASLRMGLSLTETKAVLPTHPSFLFKNQNPQNPTPPDITFPAIGNAHSLCPVTALRKYLAATQTLPHEDFVFIHPKSSKPLKAGRLSYWLAQAIKIGDPQAIRPAGHDIRKVGHSIAAFRNSTPRSILENGFWHNASVFVQKYLISCRPTTTSFVAGRSTTSS
;
A
#
# COMPACT_ATOMS: atom_id res chain seq x y z
N MET A 1 1.18 -36.94 65.35
CA MET A 1 1.52 -35.49 65.48
C MET A 1 1.93 -35.02 64.09
N GLY A 2 1.40 -34.00 63.42
CA GLY A 2 0.37 -33.01 63.66
C GLY A 2 0.06 -32.31 62.32
N ARG A 3 -1.13 -31.70 62.20
CA ARG A 3 -1.61 -30.93 61.04
C ARG A 3 -0.76 -29.68 60.79
N HIS A 4 -0.73 -29.16 59.55
CA HIS A 4 -1.33 -27.86 59.21
C HIS A 4 -1.21 -27.50 57.71
N SER A 5 -2.30 -26.91 57.20
CA SER A 5 -2.54 -26.37 55.87
C SER A 5 -1.91 -24.98 55.63
N ARG A 6 -1.66 -24.62 54.36
CA ARG A 6 -1.81 -23.26 53.74
C ARG A 6 -1.52 -23.37 52.23
N LEU A 7 -2.49 -23.19 51.34
CA LEU A 7 -2.95 -21.97 50.65
C LEU A 7 -1.93 -21.36 49.63
N THR A 8 -2.44 -21.22 48.40
CA THR A 8 -1.98 -20.76 47.05
C THR A 8 -1.23 -19.41 46.94
N PRO A 9 -0.86 -18.81 45.75
CA PRO A 9 -1.03 -19.21 44.33
C PRO A 9 0.14 -18.97 43.32
N ASP A 10 0.11 -19.73 42.21
CA ASP A 10 0.07 -19.35 40.78
C ASP A 10 0.63 -18.00 40.29
N HIS A 11 1.59 -18.06 39.33
CA HIS A 11 1.92 -17.00 38.39
C HIS A 11 2.28 -17.57 37.01
N SER A 12 1.25 -17.99 36.28
CA SER A 12 1.26 -18.02 34.81
C SER A 12 0.93 -16.63 34.26
N PRO A 13 1.74 -16.01 33.38
CA PRO A 13 1.35 -14.78 32.70
C PRO A 13 0.45 -15.12 31.51
N SER A 14 -0.80 -15.51 31.79
CA SER A 14 -1.90 -15.27 30.87
C SER A 14 -2.38 -13.85 31.11
N HIS A 15 -2.28 -12.95 30.13
CA HIS A 15 -3.24 -11.85 29.89
C HIS A 15 -2.73 -10.92 28.78
N LEU A 16 -3.23 -11.14 27.56
CA LEU A 16 -3.54 -10.07 26.61
C LEU A 16 -4.64 -10.58 25.67
N ASN A 17 -5.78 -10.91 26.28
CA ASN A 17 -7.02 -11.14 25.53
C ASN A 17 -8.17 -10.39 26.22
N ARG A 18 -8.09 -9.05 26.16
CA ARG A 18 -9.21 -8.14 26.42
C ARG A 18 -9.06 -6.92 25.53
N SER A 19 -9.62 -6.99 24.33
CA SER A 19 -10.00 -5.81 23.56
C SER A 19 -11.48 -5.91 23.24
N ALA A 20 -12.32 -5.76 24.27
CA ALA A 20 -13.71 -5.42 24.10
C ALA A 20 -13.82 -3.91 23.86
N GLY A 21 -14.38 -3.50 22.72
CA GLY A 21 -15.02 -2.18 22.57
C GLY A 21 -14.19 -0.99 22.07
N ALA A 22 -12.91 -1.13 21.70
CA ALA A 22 -12.22 -0.01 21.06
C ALA A 22 -12.66 0.12 19.60
N THR A 23 -13.24 1.28 19.23
CA THR A 23 -13.45 1.60 17.81
C THR A 23 -12.11 1.56 17.07
N PRO A 24 -12.07 1.17 15.77
CA PRO A 24 -10.81 1.04 15.02
C PRO A 24 -9.91 2.29 15.13
N SER A 25 -10.52 3.49 15.14
CA SER A 25 -9.86 4.77 15.40
C SER A 25 -9.05 4.77 16.71
N ARG A 26 -9.68 4.43 17.85
CA ARG A 26 -9.05 4.47 19.18
C ARG A 26 -7.92 3.46 19.30
N TYR A 27 -8.05 2.29 18.66
CA TYR A 27 -6.99 1.28 18.61
C TYR A 27 -5.74 1.83 17.93
N TRP A 28 -5.87 2.43 16.75
CA TRP A 28 -4.73 2.96 15.99
C TRP A 28 -4.11 4.20 16.64
N HIS A 29 -4.90 5.06 17.28
CA HIS A 29 -4.37 6.19 18.05
C HIS A 29 -3.52 5.71 19.24
N ALA A 30 -4.01 4.77 20.03
CA ALA A 30 -3.25 4.20 21.14
C ALA A 30 -1.98 3.48 20.64
N ALA A 31 -2.10 2.69 19.58
CA ALA A 31 -0.97 1.98 18.98
C ALA A 31 0.08 2.92 18.37
N SER A 32 -0.34 4.01 17.74
CA SER A 32 0.56 5.05 17.21
C SER A 32 1.32 5.74 18.34
N SER A 33 0.63 6.16 19.40
CA SER A 33 1.29 6.77 20.57
C SER A 33 2.30 5.83 21.21
N TYR A 34 1.94 4.55 21.37
CA TYR A 34 2.85 3.52 21.89
C TYR A 34 4.07 3.31 20.97
N ALA A 35 3.87 3.29 19.66
CA ALA A 35 4.94 3.09 18.70
C ALA A 35 5.88 4.29 18.55
N THR A 36 5.37 5.52 18.71
CA THR A 36 6.16 6.76 18.71
C THR A 36 7.12 6.79 19.91
N LEU A 37 6.68 6.28 21.06
CA LEU A 37 7.52 6.23 22.27
C LEU A 37 8.69 5.24 22.19
N HIS A 38 8.65 4.27 21.26
CA HIS A 38 9.60 3.13 21.25
C HIS A 38 10.30 2.91 19.89
N SER A 39 10.31 3.89 18.98
CA SER A 39 10.81 3.65 17.61
C SER A 39 11.52 4.83 16.94
N SER A 40 12.74 4.60 16.45
CA SER A 40 13.47 5.49 15.51
C SER A 40 12.94 5.40 14.06
N LYS A 41 11.62 5.25 13.91
CA LYS A 41 10.98 5.07 12.60
C LYS A 41 11.24 6.29 11.72
N LYS A 42 11.92 6.08 10.58
CA LYS A 42 12.11 7.12 9.57
C LYS A 42 10.76 7.49 8.96
N ILE A 43 10.25 8.66 9.32
CA ILE A 43 9.05 9.26 8.73
C ILE A 43 9.43 9.75 7.33
N PRO A 44 8.68 9.35 6.28
CA PRO A 44 8.91 9.84 4.93
C PRO A 44 8.88 11.37 4.91
N GLN A 45 9.91 11.98 4.33
CA GLN A 45 10.04 13.43 4.24
C GLN A 45 9.48 13.94 2.92
N TRP A 46 8.19 13.65 2.69
CA TRP A 46 7.42 14.11 1.53
C TRP A 46 5.93 14.21 1.89
N SER A 47 5.18 15.05 1.18
CA SER A 47 3.75 15.27 1.38
C SER A 47 2.92 14.51 0.36
N ILE A 48 1.95 13.72 0.85
CA ILE A 48 0.98 13.07 -0.03
C ILE A 48 0.11 14.11 -0.75
N ASP A 49 -0.27 15.21 -0.09
CA ASP A 49 -1.08 16.27 -0.69
C ASP A 49 -0.43 16.87 -1.91
N ARG A 50 0.85 17.27 -1.80
CA ARG A 50 1.59 17.86 -2.93
C ARG A 50 1.68 16.91 -4.11
N ILE A 51 1.85 15.62 -3.85
CA ILE A 51 1.87 14.60 -4.91
C ILE A 51 0.50 14.47 -5.58
N LEU A 52 -0.58 14.42 -4.81
CA LEU A 52 -1.94 14.32 -5.35
C LEU A 52 -2.33 15.59 -6.11
N ASP A 53 -1.94 16.77 -5.64
CA ASP A 53 -2.13 18.05 -6.34
C ASP A 53 -1.38 18.05 -7.67
N THR A 54 -0.10 17.68 -7.66
CA THR A 54 0.72 17.58 -8.88
C THR A 54 0.12 16.58 -9.85
N PHE A 55 -0.33 15.41 -9.38
CA PHE A 55 -0.96 14.41 -10.25
C PHE A 55 -2.40 14.75 -10.65
N SER A 56 -2.98 15.81 -10.09
CA SER A 56 -4.25 16.38 -10.55
C SER A 56 -4.05 17.55 -11.53
N SER A 57 -2.80 17.93 -11.80
CA SER A 57 -2.47 19.03 -12.71
C SER A 57 -2.62 18.62 -14.19
N PRO A 58 -2.72 19.60 -15.12
CA PRO A 58 -2.88 19.33 -16.56
C PRO A 58 -1.82 18.41 -17.18
N ASP A 59 -0.56 18.50 -16.72
CA ASP A 59 0.55 17.68 -17.22
C ASP A 59 0.38 16.18 -16.92
N PHE A 60 -0.50 15.86 -15.97
CA PHE A 60 -0.81 14.51 -15.50
C PHE A 60 -2.26 14.12 -15.80
N GLU A 61 -2.98 14.90 -16.59
CA GLU A 61 -4.32 14.57 -17.04
C GLU A 61 -4.29 13.27 -17.86
N ILE A 62 -5.06 12.26 -17.48
CA ILE A 62 -4.84 10.87 -17.91
C ILE A 62 -4.92 10.73 -19.44
N GLU A 63 -5.80 11.49 -20.07
CA GLU A 63 -6.03 11.44 -21.51
C GLU A 63 -4.94 12.16 -22.33
N LEU A 64 -4.22 13.12 -21.73
CA LEU A 64 -3.30 14.02 -22.43
C LEU A 64 -1.85 13.90 -21.96
N ALA A 65 -1.62 13.23 -20.83
CA ALA A 65 -0.30 13.09 -20.22
C ALA A 65 0.70 12.43 -21.17
N SER A 66 1.94 12.91 -21.13
CA SER A 66 3.05 12.24 -21.82
C SER A 66 3.19 10.78 -21.35
N PRO A 67 3.79 9.88 -22.16
CA PRO A 67 3.99 8.48 -21.74
C PRO A 67 4.71 8.32 -20.40
N VAL A 68 5.66 9.21 -20.10
CA VAL A 68 6.39 9.22 -18.82
C VAL A 68 5.47 9.66 -17.67
N ASN A 69 4.69 10.72 -17.84
CA ASN A 69 3.79 11.23 -16.80
C ASN A 69 2.65 10.25 -16.52
N LEU A 70 2.06 9.66 -17.56
CA LEU A 70 1.05 8.60 -17.42
C LEU A 70 1.62 7.40 -16.66
N PHE A 71 2.84 6.97 -16.99
CA PHE A 71 3.54 5.91 -16.28
C PHE A 71 3.76 6.25 -14.79
N LEU A 72 4.30 7.42 -14.48
CA LEU A 72 4.61 7.83 -13.10
C LEU A 72 3.34 7.91 -12.24
N LYS A 73 2.29 8.54 -12.75
CA LYS A 73 0.99 8.65 -12.08
C LYS A 73 0.37 7.28 -11.87
N THR A 74 0.33 6.43 -12.90
CA THR A 74 -0.23 5.08 -12.80
C THR A 74 0.53 4.24 -11.79
N LEU A 75 1.86 4.25 -11.84
CA LEU A 75 2.71 3.48 -10.94
C LEU A 75 2.52 3.91 -9.49
N PHE A 76 2.52 5.22 -9.22
CA PHE A 76 2.32 5.74 -7.88
C PHE A 76 0.91 5.45 -7.35
N LEU A 77 -0.14 5.74 -8.12
CA LEU A 77 -1.52 5.51 -7.70
C LEU A 77 -1.78 4.02 -7.47
N THR A 78 -1.25 3.13 -8.31
CA THR A 78 -1.35 1.68 -8.11
C THR A 78 -0.62 1.25 -6.82
N ALA A 79 0.59 1.75 -6.58
CA ALA A 79 1.36 1.40 -5.39
C ALA A 79 0.73 1.94 -4.10
N LEU A 80 0.20 3.16 -4.12
CA LEU A 80 -0.50 3.77 -2.98
C LEU A 80 -1.82 3.07 -2.71
N ALA A 81 -2.64 2.89 -3.76
CA ALA A 81 -3.92 2.21 -3.66
C ALA A 81 -3.73 0.82 -3.11
N SER A 82 -2.75 0.08 -3.65
CA SER A 82 -2.54 -1.31 -3.28
C SER A 82 -1.83 -1.50 -1.93
N GLY A 83 -0.90 -0.60 -1.62
CA GLY A 83 0.03 -0.75 -0.53
C GLY A 83 1.05 -1.88 -0.71
N ASN A 84 1.10 -2.58 -1.85
CA ASN A 84 2.01 -3.70 -2.08
C ASN A 84 3.48 -3.26 -2.21
N ARG A 85 4.42 -4.18 -1.98
CA ARG A 85 5.85 -3.89 -2.19
C ARG A 85 6.15 -3.76 -3.68
N ALA A 86 7.22 -3.01 -3.99
CA ALA A 86 7.71 -2.89 -5.36
C ALA A 86 8.00 -4.25 -6.03
N SER A 87 8.46 -5.24 -5.27
CA SER A 87 8.70 -6.60 -5.76
C SER A 87 7.42 -7.32 -6.17
N GLU A 88 6.33 -7.12 -5.44
CA GLU A 88 5.02 -7.70 -5.73
C GLU A 88 4.42 -7.02 -6.98
N LEU A 89 4.51 -5.69 -7.05
CA LEU A 89 4.09 -4.93 -8.24
C LEU A 89 4.88 -5.31 -9.49
N SER A 90 6.20 -5.53 -9.39
CA SER A 90 7.01 -5.95 -10.53
C SER A 90 6.70 -7.36 -11.02
N ALA A 91 6.05 -8.17 -10.19
CA ALA A 91 5.62 -9.51 -10.55
C ALA A 91 4.17 -9.57 -11.05
N SER A 92 3.48 -8.41 -11.17
CA SER A 92 2.10 -8.38 -11.64
C SER A 92 1.99 -8.58 -13.16
N LEU A 93 0.99 -9.35 -13.57
CA LEU A 93 0.76 -9.77 -14.95
C LEU A 93 -0.46 -9.08 -15.58
N ARG A 94 -0.41 -8.91 -16.90
CA ARG A 94 -1.51 -8.45 -17.76
C ARG A 94 -2.48 -9.58 -18.08
N MET A 95 -1.96 -10.79 -18.30
CA MET A 95 -2.80 -11.96 -18.52
C MET A 95 -3.62 -12.24 -17.25
N GLY A 96 -4.94 -12.37 -17.40
CA GLY A 96 -5.87 -12.56 -16.28
C GLY A 96 -6.20 -11.30 -15.48
N LEU A 97 -5.64 -10.14 -15.85
CA LEU A 97 -5.94 -8.87 -15.21
C LEU A 97 -7.42 -8.48 -15.42
N SER A 98 -8.09 -8.06 -14.36
CA SER A 98 -9.49 -7.65 -14.39
C SER A 98 -9.65 -6.20 -13.91
N LEU A 99 -10.10 -5.30 -14.80
CA LEU A 99 -10.42 -3.90 -14.47
C LEU A 99 -11.91 -3.63 -14.66
N THR A 100 -12.63 -3.61 -13.56
CA THR A 100 -14.04 -3.22 -13.51
C THR A 100 -14.19 -1.73 -13.20
N GLU A 101 -15.40 -1.21 -13.17
CA GLU A 101 -15.67 0.17 -12.73
C GLU A 101 -15.41 0.36 -11.23
N THR A 102 -15.43 -0.72 -10.44
CA THR A 102 -15.36 -0.66 -8.97
C THR A 102 -14.02 -1.10 -8.40
N LYS A 103 -13.23 -1.89 -9.15
CA LYS A 103 -11.94 -2.42 -8.69
C LYS A 103 -11.04 -2.92 -9.81
N ALA A 104 -9.76 -3.05 -9.47
CA ALA A 104 -8.75 -3.77 -10.23
C ALA A 104 -8.30 -5.03 -9.48
N VAL A 105 -8.03 -6.10 -10.23
CA VAL A 105 -7.40 -7.35 -9.77
C VAL A 105 -6.22 -7.63 -10.70
N LEU A 106 -5.02 -7.66 -10.12
CA LEU A 106 -3.77 -7.89 -10.84
C LEU A 106 -3.20 -9.25 -10.40
N PRO A 107 -3.17 -10.25 -11.29
CA PRO A 107 -2.52 -11.52 -11.01
C PRO A 107 -1.03 -11.33 -10.73
N THR A 108 -0.50 -12.14 -9.84
CA THR A 108 0.94 -12.18 -9.56
C THR A 108 1.55 -13.40 -10.24
N HIS A 109 2.74 -13.27 -10.81
CA HIS A 109 3.45 -14.36 -11.46
C HIS A 109 3.58 -15.58 -10.52
N PRO A 110 3.16 -16.80 -10.92
CA PRO A 110 3.09 -17.96 -10.01
C PRO A 110 4.43 -18.33 -9.36
N SER A 111 5.54 -18.15 -10.07
CA SER A 111 6.90 -18.42 -9.56
C SER A 111 7.46 -17.30 -8.67
N PHE A 112 6.72 -16.23 -8.41
CA PHE A 112 7.19 -15.17 -7.54
C PHE A 112 7.25 -15.65 -6.08
N LEU A 113 8.43 -15.61 -5.48
CA LEU A 113 8.61 -15.95 -4.06
C LEU A 113 8.17 -14.77 -3.20
N PHE A 114 6.97 -14.84 -2.64
CA PHE A 114 6.45 -13.81 -1.75
C PHE A 114 6.85 -14.08 -0.29
N LYS A 115 7.13 -13.02 0.47
CA LYS A 115 7.75 -13.09 1.81
C LYS A 115 7.04 -13.97 2.84
N ASN A 116 5.76 -14.29 2.62
CA ASN A 116 4.94 -15.03 3.57
C ASN A 116 4.43 -16.36 2.99
N GLN A 117 5.06 -16.85 1.91
CA GLN A 117 4.72 -18.14 1.32
C GLN A 117 4.85 -19.26 2.34
N ASN A 118 3.82 -20.08 2.46
CA ASN A 118 3.75 -21.22 3.36
C ASN A 118 2.90 -22.33 2.72
N PRO A 119 2.90 -23.57 3.25
CA PRO A 119 2.13 -24.67 2.66
C PRO A 119 0.63 -24.38 2.52
N GLN A 120 0.05 -23.52 3.36
CA GLN A 120 -1.35 -23.11 3.29
C GLN A 120 -1.60 -22.00 2.25
N ASN A 121 -0.57 -21.27 1.84
CA ASN A 121 -0.61 -20.21 0.85
C ASN A 121 0.58 -20.38 -0.11
N PRO A 122 0.54 -21.41 -0.97
CA PRO A 122 1.68 -21.78 -1.79
C PRO A 122 1.93 -20.79 -2.94
N THR A 123 0.91 -20.03 -3.33
CA THR A 123 0.97 -19.06 -4.43
C THR A 123 0.81 -17.63 -3.93
N PRO A 124 1.47 -16.65 -4.57
CA PRO A 124 1.23 -15.25 -4.26
C PRO A 124 -0.24 -14.89 -4.53
N PRO A 125 -0.90 -14.15 -3.62
CA PRO A 125 -2.24 -13.68 -3.86
C PRO A 125 -2.26 -12.55 -4.91
N ASP A 126 -3.41 -12.39 -5.54
CA ASP A 126 -3.66 -11.27 -6.45
C ASP A 126 -3.65 -9.93 -5.72
N ILE A 127 -3.21 -8.89 -6.44
CA ILE A 127 -3.19 -7.52 -5.96
C ILE A 127 -4.55 -6.86 -6.31
N THR A 128 -5.39 -6.53 -5.32
CA THR A 128 -6.80 -6.12 -5.52
C THR A 128 -7.18 -4.75 -4.94
N PHE A 129 -7.47 -3.70 -5.73
CA PHE A 129 -7.73 -2.34 -5.20
C PHE A 129 -9.01 -1.73 -5.74
N PRO A 130 -9.75 -0.93 -4.93
CA PRO A 130 -10.96 -0.29 -5.39
C PRO A 130 -10.65 0.84 -6.39
N ALA A 131 -11.66 1.18 -7.19
CA ALA A 131 -11.77 2.47 -7.86
C ALA A 131 -12.36 3.51 -6.89
N ILE A 132 -12.23 4.80 -7.24
CA ILE A 132 -12.88 5.90 -6.49
C ILE A 132 -14.17 6.35 -7.20
N GLY A 133 -14.29 6.02 -8.48
CA GLY A 133 -15.41 6.41 -9.33
C GLY A 133 -14.95 6.56 -10.78
N ASN A 134 -15.91 6.51 -11.70
CA ASN A 134 -15.67 6.78 -13.11
C ASN A 134 -15.23 8.26 -13.27
N ALA A 135 -14.25 8.51 -14.13
CA ALA A 135 -13.69 9.84 -14.44
C ALA A 135 -12.95 10.61 -13.31
N HIS A 136 -12.76 10.05 -12.11
CA HIS A 136 -11.95 10.73 -11.09
C HIS A 136 -10.47 10.77 -11.50
N SER A 137 -9.86 11.96 -11.53
CA SER A 137 -8.49 12.19 -12.04
C SER A 137 -7.41 11.37 -11.31
N LEU A 138 -7.62 11.09 -10.02
CA LEU A 138 -6.76 10.26 -9.18
C LEU A 138 -7.21 8.79 -9.06
N CYS A 139 -8.14 8.33 -9.91
CA CYS A 139 -8.59 6.94 -9.89
C CYS A 139 -7.46 6.00 -10.33
N PRO A 140 -6.99 5.09 -9.45
CA PRO A 140 -5.91 4.17 -9.80
C PRO A 140 -6.33 3.18 -10.90
N VAL A 141 -7.62 2.81 -10.95
CA VAL A 141 -8.16 1.89 -11.96
C VAL A 141 -8.23 2.56 -13.34
N THR A 142 -8.67 3.82 -13.40
CA THR A 142 -8.70 4.60 -14.66
C THR A 142 -7.29 4.83 -15.19
N ALA A 143 -6.36 5.25 -14.34
CA ALA A 143 -4.96 5.44 -14.72
C ALA A 143 -4.35 4.15 -15.26
N LEU A 144 -4.57 3.02 -14.56
CA LEU A 144 -4.08 1.71 -15.00
C LEU A 144 -4.70 1.28 -16.33
N ARG A 145 -6.00 1.48 -16.53
CA ARG A 145 -6.68 1.16 -17.80
C ARG A 145 -6.06 1.92 -18.96
N LYS A 146 -5.88 3.24 -18.81
CA LYS A 146 -5.29 4.09 -19.86
C LYS A 146 -3.83 3.70 -20.13
N TYR A 147 -3.04 3.44 -19.09
CA TYR A 147 -1.67 3.00 -19.22
C TYR A 147 -1.54 1.67 -19.96
N LEU A 148 -2.37 0.67 -19.62
CA LEU A 148 -2.36 -0.62 -20.30
C LEU A 148 -2.68 -0.47 -21.79
N ALA A 149 -3.70 0.32 -22.13
CA ALA A 149 -4.05 0.62 -23.52
C ALA A 149 -2.90 1.33 -24.27
N ALA A 150 -2.29 2.34 -23.66
CA ALA A 150 -1.19 3.10 -24.25
C ALA A 150 0.09 2.27 -24.44
N THR A 151 0.22 1.14 -23.73
CA THR A 151 1.39 0.27 -23.75
C THR A 151 1.13 -1.11 -24.36
N GLN A 152 -0.06 -1.31 -24.96
CA GLN A 152 -0.51 -2.62 -25.41
C GLN A 152 0.38 -3.23 -26.51
N THR A 153 0.98 -2.40 -27.36
CA THR A 153 1.83 -2.84 -28.48
C THR A 153 3.32 -2.90 -28.14
N LEU A 154 3.69 -2.55 -26.90
CA LEU A 154 5.07 -2.52 -26.44
C LEU A 154 5.51 -3.90 -25.92
N PRO A 155 6.82 -4.24 -25.96
CA PRO A 155 7.34 -5.54 -25.54
C PRO A 155 7.27 -5.73 -24.02
N HIS A 156 6.08 -5.98 -23.49
CA HIS A 156 5.79 -6.03 -22.07
C HIS A 156 5.97 -7.41 -21.43
N GLU A 157 6.16 -8.48 -22.22
CA GLU A 157 6.38 -9.86 -21.73
C GLU A 157 5.34 -10.27 -20.65
N ASP A 158 4.07 -9.94 -20.90
CA ASP A 158 2.95 -10.05 -19.95
C ASP A 158 3.06 -9.31 -18.62
N PHE A 159 4.12 -8.57 -18.32
CA PHE A 159 4.19 -7.75 -17.11
C PHE A 159 3.39 -6.45 -17.24
N VAL A 160 2.77 -6.02 -16.14
CA VAL A 160 2.00 -4.76 -16.11
C VAL A 160 2.93 -3.58 -16.38
N PHE A 161 3.96 -3.41 -15.54
CA PHE A 161 4.80 -2.22 -15.56
C PHE A 161 6.06 -2.40 -16.41
N ILE A 162 6.16 -1.60 -17.46
CA ILE A 162 7.32 -1.51 -18.36
C ILE A 162 8.03 -0.16 -18.22
N HIS A 163 9.31 -0.14 -18.57
CA HIS A 163 10.14 1.05 -18.52
C HIS A 163 9.66 2.08 -19.57
N PRO A 164 9.43 3.36 -19.21
CA PRO A 164 8.78 4.33 -20.10
C PRO A 164 9.60 4.73 -21.34
N LYS A 165 10.89 4.37 -21.37
CA LYS A 165 11.81 4.62 -22.51
C LYS A 165 12.22 3.38 -23.29
N SER A 166 12.65 2.32 -22.60
CA SER A 166 13.14 1.09 -23.26
C SER A 166 12.04 0.05 -23.46
N SER A 167 10.85 0.28 -22.92
CA SER A 167 9.68 -0.60 -22.99
C SER A 167 9.85 -2.00 -22.39
N LYS A 168 11.00 -2.28 -21.77
CA LYS A 168 11.27 -3.56 -21.10
C LYS A 168 10.53 -3.67 -19.76
N PRO A 169 10.13 -4.87 -19.33
CA PRO A 169 9.55 -5.09 -18.00
C PRO A 169 10.42 -4.54 -16.86
N LEU A 170 9.78 -3.91 -15.87
CA LEU A 170 10.48 -3.35 -14.71
C LEU A 170 10.70 -4.39 -13.62
N LYS A 171 11.98 -4.65 -13.31
CA LYS A 171 12.37 -5.41 -12.11
C LYS A 171 12.14 -4.61 -10.83
N ALA A 172 11.96 -5.29 -9.70
CA ALA A 172 11.67 -4.72 -8.38
C ALA A 172 12.50 -3.48 -8.00
N GLY A 173 13.84 -3.57 -8.15
CA GLY A 173 14.74 -2.46 -7.81
C GLY A 173 14.52 -1.22 -8.69
N ARG A 174 14.27 -1.42 -9.98
CA ARG A 174 13.99 -0.33 -10.92
C ARG A 174 12.60 0.25 -10.72
N LEU A 175 11.61 -0.58 -10.39
CA LEU A 175 10.27 -0.12 -10.02
C LEU A 175 10.32 0.72 -8.74
N SER A 176 11.07 0.30 -7.73
CA SER A 176 11.31 1.09 -6.50
C SER A 176 11.98 2.44 -6.79
N TYR A 177 12.94 2.47 -7.72
CA TYR A 177 13.54 3.71 -8.21
C TYR A 177 12.49 4.64 -8.85
N TRP A 178 11.65 4.12 -9.76
CA TRP A 178 10.62 4.91 -10.42
C TRP A 178 9.52 5.39 -9.46
N LEU A 179 9.19 4.63 -8.42
CA LEU A 179 8.33 5.11 -7.33
C LEU A 179 8.96 6.29 -6.59
N ALA A 180 10.28 6.24 -6.32
CA ALA A 180 10.99 7.37 -5.72
C ALA A 180 11.01 8.60 -6.65
N GLN A 181 11.12 8.40 -7.97
CA GLN A 181 10.99 9.47 -8.95
C GLN A 181 9.58 10.05 -8.98
N ALA A 182 8.54 9.22 -8.94
CA ALA A 182 7.15 9.68 -8.87
C ALA A 182 6.90 10.53 -7.61
N ILE A 183 7.45 10.12 -6.45
CA ILE A 183 7.44 10.94 -5.23
C ILE A 183 8.18 12.27 -5.47
N LYS A 184 9.39 12.24 -6.03
CA LYS A 184 10.19 13.47 -6.22
C LYS A 184 9.55 14.46 -7.18
N ILE A 185 8.88 13.95 -8.21
CA ILE A 185 8.17 14.77 -9.19
C ILE A 185 6.88 15.33 -8.58
N GLY A 186 6.12 14.50 -7.86
CA GLY A 186 4.91 14.94 -7.18
C GLY A 186 5.17 15.87 -5.98
N ASP A 187 6.31 15.71 -5.32
CA ASP A 187 6.77 16.60 -4.25
C ASP A 187 8.23 16.98 -4.48
N PRO A 188 8.49 18.10 -5.17
CA PRO A 188 9.84 18.61 -5.38
C PRO A 188 10.60 18.90 -4.08
N GLN A 189 9.90 19.09 -2.96
CA GLN A 189 10.51 19.30 -1.64
C GLN A 189 10.89 17.98 -0.96
N ALA A 190 10.57 16.83 -1.55
CA ALA A 190 10.87 15.53 -0.98
C ALA A 190 12.39 15.36 -0.71
N ILE A 191 12.72 14.96 0.52
CA ILE A 191 14.08 14.67 0.95
C ILE A 191 14.29 13.16 0.96
N ARG A 192 15.25 12.68 0.14
CA ARG A 192 15.61 11.26 0.01
C ARG A 192 14.39 10.33 -0.16
N PRO A 193 13.50 10.59 -1.14
CA PRO A 193 12.31 9.78 -1.34
C PRO A 193 12.69 8.34 -1.65
N ALA A 194 11.89 7.40 -1.15
CA ALA A 194 12.11 5.98 -1.40
C ALA A 194 10.79 5.26 -1.69
N GLY A 195 10.78 4.39 -2.70
CA GLY A 195 9.56 3.69 -3.11
C GLY A 195 8.92 2.85 -2.01
N HIS A 196 9.71 2.36 -1.05
CA HIS A 196 9.22 1.60 0.10
C HIS A 196 8.36 2.42 1.07
N ASP A 197 8.44 3.75 1.03
CA ASP A 197 7.65 4.64 1.89
C ASP A 197 6.17 4.66 1.51
N ILE A 198 5.84 4.46 0.23
CA ILE A 198 4.46 4.47 -0.27
C ILE A 198 3.62 3.39 0.42
N ARG A 199 4.21 2.22 0.69
CA ARG A 199 3.55 1.16 1.46
C ARG A 199 3.22 1.58 2.88
N LYS A 200 4.14 2.28 3.55
CA LYS A 200 3.94 2.78 4.93
C LYS A 200 2.83 3.82 4.94
N VAL A 201 2.89 4.78 4.03
CA VAL A 201 1.90 5.86 3.88
C VAL A 201 0.54 5.29 3.54
N GLY A 202 0.43 4.40 2.56
CA GLY A 202 -0.83 3.80 2.12
C GLY A 202 -1.59 3.11 3.25
N HIS A 203 -0.93 2.24 4.01
CA HIS A 203 -1.57 1.52 5.11
C HIS A 203 -1.78 2.38 6.37
N SER A 204 -0.92 3.37 6.61
CA SER A 204 -1.13 4.33 7.70
C SER A 204 -2.37 5.17 7.44
N ILE A 205 -2.56 5.66 6.20
CA ILE A 205 -3.78 6.37 5.81
C ILE A 205 -5.00 5.46 5.93
N ALA A 206 -4.93 4.20 5.49
CA ALA A 206 -6.01 3.23 5.67
C ALA A 206 -6.38 3.05 7.16
N ALA A 207 -5.38 3.02 8.05
CA ALA A 207 -5.58 2.97 9.51
C ALA A 207 -6.31 4.22 10.03
N PHE A 208 -5.89 5.41 9.61
CA PHE A 208 -6.55 6.67 9.99
C PHE A 208 -7.95 6.83 9.38
N ARG A 209 -8.26 6.11 8.29
CA ARG A 209 -9.60 5.98 7.70
C ARG A 209 -10.43 4.87 8.35
N ASN A 210 -10.04 4.41 9.54
CA ASN A 210 -10.76 3.41 10.33
C ASN A 210 -10.82 2.01 9.70
N SER A 211 -9.88 1.66 8.82
CA SER A 211 -9.75 0.27 8.39
C SER A 211 -9.49 -0.63 9.60
N THR A 212 -10.15 -1.78 9.62
CA THR A 212 -10.03 -2.73 10.74
C THR A 212 -8.61 -3.31 10.82
N PRO A 213 -8.11 -3.65 12.01
CA PRO A 213 -6.84 -4.37 12.18
C PRO A 213 -6.71 -5.58 11.26
N ARG A 214 -7.78 -6.37 11.15
CA ARG A 214 -7.82 -7.52 10.25
C ARG A 214 -7.56 -7.14 8.78
N SER A 215 -8.30 -6.16 8.25
CA SER A 215 -8.13 -5.68 6.88
C SER A 215 -6.71 -5.18 6.61
N ILE A 216 -6.14 -4.41 7.54
CA ILE A 216 -4.77 -3.88 7.40
C ILE A 216 -3.73 -5.00 7.37
N LEU A 217 -3.89 -6.03 8.20
CA LEU A 217 -2.98 -7.16 8.24
C LEU A 217 -3.08 -8.06 7.00
N GLU A 218 -4.31 -8.32 6.53
CA GLU A 218 -4.59 -9.09 5.33
C GLU A 218 -4.02 -8.36 4.09
N ASN A 219 -4.40 -7.10 3.87
CA ASN A 219 -3.93 -6.30 2.73
C ASN A 219 -2.43 -5.99 2.79
N GLY A 220 -1.90 -5.83 4.00
CA GLY A 220 -0.51 -5.53 4.27
C GLY A 220 0.36 -6.77 4.42
N PHE A 221 -0.15 -7.99 4.20
CA PHE A 221 0.60 -9.24 4.35
C PHE A 221 1.48 -9.23 5.60
N TRP A 222 0.90 -8.90 6.76
CA TRP A 222 1.60 -8.85 8.03
C TRP A 222 1.10 -9.96 8.94
N HIS A 223 2.04 -10.75 9.48
CA HIS A 223 1.70 -11.86 10.37
C HIS A 223 1.03 -11.41 11.68
N ASN A 224 1.31 -10.18 12.15
CA ASN A 224 0.69 -9.63 13.35
C ASN A 224 0.70 -8.10 13.35
N ALA A 225 -0.16 -7.53 14.21
CA ALA A 225 -0.31 -6.08 14.42
C ALA A 225 0.99 -5.39 14.84
N SER A 226 1.84 -6.06 15.63
CA SER A 226 3.10 -5.47 16.10
C SER A 226 4.04 -5.11 14.94
N VAL A 227 4.14 -5.96 13.92
CA VAL A 227 4.94 -5.67 12.72
C VAL A 227 4.46 -4.39 12.04
N PHE A 228 3.15 -4.25 11.82
CA PHE A 228 2.57 -3.04 11.23
C PHE A 228 2.86 -1.82 12.12
N VAL A 229 2.47 -1.89 13.38
CA VAL A 229 2.57 -0.79 14.34
C VAL A 229 4.02 -0.33 14.51
N GLN A 230 4.98 -1.24 14.63
CA GLN A 230 6.38 -0.89 14.89
C GLN A 230 7.18 -0.52 13.64
N LYS A 231 6.81 -0.99 12.45
CA LYS A 231 7.63 -0.81 11.23
C LYS A 231 7.00 0.05 10.14
N TYR A 232 5.67 0.18 10.13
CA TYR A 232 4.94 0.79 9.01
C TYR A 232 4.00 1.92 9.44
N LEU A 233 3.35 1.83 10.62
CA LEU A 233 2.47 2.88 11.10
C LEU A 233 3.27 4.16 11.40
N ILE A 234 2.94 5.21 10.67
CA ILE A 234 3.49 6.56 10.77
C ILE A 234 2.36 7.58 10.89
N SER A 235 2.63 8.74 11.47
CA SER A 235 1.66 9.83 11.48
C SER A 235 1.59 10.46 10.10
N CYS A 236 0.53 10.15 9.35
CA CYS A 236 0.16 10.83 8.10
C CYS A 236 -1.36 10.97 8.09
N ARG A 237 -1.85 12.18 8.41
CA ARG A 237 -3.29 12.41 8.53
C ARG A 237 -3.98 12.33 7.16
N PRO A 238 -5.26 11.89 7.12
CA PRO A 238 -6.04 11.87 5.90
C PRO A 238 -6.17 13.28 5.34
N THR A 239 -6.06 13.36 4.02
CA THR A 239 -6.26 14.58 3.26
C THR A 239 -7.74 14.76 2.88
N THR A 240 -8.14 15.96 2.50
CA THR A 240 -9.52 16.24 2.03
C THR A 240 -9.78 15.68 0.63
N THR A 241 -8.73 15.48 -0.17
CA THR A 241 -8.82 14.91 -1.51
C THR A 241 -9.26 13.46 -1.46
N SER A 242 -10.15 13.04 -2.37
CA SER A 242 -10.54 11.65 -2.49
C SER A 242 -9.47 10.83 -3.24
N PHE A 243 -8.96 9.78 -2.58
CA PHE A 243 -7.99 8.85 -3.18
C PHE A 243 -8.04 7.47 -2.51
N VAL A 244 -7.48 6.44 -3.15
CA VAL A 244 -7.31 5.11 -2.57
C VAL A 244 -5.94 5.00 -1.92
N ALA A 245 -5.89 4.46 -0.70
CA ALA A 245 -4.65 4.17 0.01
C ALA A 245 -4.80 2.89 0.83
N GLY A 246 -3.88 1.94 0.65
CA GLY A 246 -3.88 0.67 1.42
C GLY A 246 -5.21 -0.09 1.35
N ARG A 247 -5.88 -0.03 0.19
CA ARG A 247 -7.22 -0.54 -0.14
C ARG A 247 -8.41 0.09 0.59
N SER A 248 -8.24 1.26 1.20
CA SER A 248 -9.34 2.09 1.69
C SER A 248 -9.51 3.33 0.81
N THR A 249 -10.75 3.61 0.41
CA THR A 249 -11.16 4.91 -0.14
C THR A 249 -11.45 5.89 1.01
N THR A 250 -11.45 7.19 0.73
CA THR A 250 -12.11 8.14 1.64
C THR A 250 -13.58 7.73 1.76
N SER A 251 -14.07 7.55 2.98
CA SER A 251 -15.52 7.50 3.21
C SER A 251 -16.09 8.86 2.80
N SER A 252 -16.87 8.89 1.73
CA SER A 252 -17.79 9.98 1.42
C SER A 252 -18.85 10.09 2.50
#